data_AF-A0A2N1V3B2-F1
#
_entry.id   AF-A0A2N1V3B2-F1
#
_cell.length_a   1.000
_cell.length_b   1.000
_cell.length_c   1.000
_cell.angle_alpha   90.00
_cell.angle_beta   90.00
_cell.angle_gamma   90.00
#
_symmetry.space_group_name_H-M   'P 1'
#
loop_
_entity.id
_entity.type
_entity.pdbx_description
1 polymer ?
#
loop_
_entity_poly.entity_id
_entity_poly.type
_entity_poly.pdbx_seq_one_letter_code
_entity_poly.pdbx_strand_id
1 'polypeptide(L)'
;MDLISHTLTGVAVGTVFAAISNDDWKRKCSIIFAGGIGGALPDIDAISLWSRFDSTIGSFFGLEHTGREIYAGKFWYSHHAALHSILAPLIIILLAVFITSIVRKNFEISEIRSHFDLKKYSFLAFFFGFLFHLFEDMPTPGSVWGGVNLFFPSSEYIGGYGKIWWWNNYDLFLIIVCVIVLNLTINFVQKFSHKIKMGASISVFVLGFSLFLFQINTRPIDFSYSDHTPNFDNYEAQSKLIQKEILGETVFDIMTKIDGKIPLNF
;
A
#
# COMPACT_ATOMS: atom_id res chain seq x y z
N MET A 1 4.00 -1.92 -11.47
CA MET A 1 3.20 -2.71 -10.51
C MET A 1 3.16 -2.19 -9.07
N ASP A 2 4.02 -1.26 -8.64
CA ASP A 2 4.21 -0.91 -7.22
C ASP A 2 2.97 -0.36 -6.51
N LEU A 3 2.36 0.70 -7.06
CA LEU A 3 1.06 1.25 -6.61
C LEU A 3 -0.03 0.17 -6.45
N ILE A 4 -0.05 -0.80 -7.36
CA ILE A 4 -1.00 -1.91 -7.32
C ILE A 4 -0.66 -2.87 -6.18
N SER A 5 0.63 -3.19 -5.99
CA SER A 5 1.10 -4.00 -4.87
C SER A 5 0.69 -3.39 -3.54
N HIS A 6 0.96 -2.10 -3.31
CA HIS A 6 0.57 -1.43 -2.07
C HIS A 6 -0.94 -1.46 -1.81
N THR A 7 -1.73 -1.16 -2.85
CA THR A 7 -3.19 -1.27 -2.79
C THR A 7 -3.63 -2.68 -2.42
N LEU A 8 -3.03 -3.70 -3.07
CA LEU A 8 -3.35 -5.10 -2.82
C LEU A 8 -2.87 -5.58 -1.44
N THR A 9 -1.78 -5.04 -0.91
CA THR A 9 -1.36 -5.30 0.48
C THR A 9 -2.41 -4.77 1.45
N GLY A 10 -2.94 -3.58 1.20
CA GLY A 10 -4.10 -3.07 1.92
C GLY A 10 -5.32 -4.02 1.83
N VAL A 11 -5.60 -4.56 0.65
CA VAL A 11 -6.64 -5.58 0.45
C VAL A 11 -6.33 -6.84 1.26
N ALA A 12 -5.09 -7.33 1.26
CA ALA A 12 -4.65 -8.51 2.00
C ALA A 12 -4.89 -8.34 3.51
N VAL A 13 -4.50 -7.19 4.09
CA VAL A 13 -4.82 -6.81 5.46
C VAL A 13 -6.33 -6.79 5.69
N GLY A 14 -7.08 -6.19 4.78
CA GLY A 14 -8.54 -6.14 4.83
C GLY A 14 -9.21 -7.52 4.86
N THR A 15 -8.66 -8.51 4.15
CA THR A 15 -9.20 -9.90 4.17
C THR A 15 -9.05 -10.56 5.55
N VAL A 16 -8.01 -10.22 6.31
CA VAL A 16 -7.80 -10.71 7.69
C VAL A 16 -8.82 -10.07 8.62
N PHE A 17 -9.00 -8.75 8.57
CA PHE A 17 -10.00 -8.08 9.39
C PHE A 17 -11.44 -8.49 9.05
N ALA A 18 -11.71 -8.83 7.79
CA ALA A 18 -12.99 -9.42 7.38
C ALA A 18 -13.21 -10.82 8.00
N ALA A 19 -12.16 -11.62 8.19
CA ALA A 19 -12.27 -12.89 8.92
C ALA A 19 -12.51 -12.66 10.42
N ILE A 20 -11.80 -11.70 11.01
CA ILE A 20 -11.93 -11.34 12.43
C ILE A 20 -13.34 -10.82 12.76
N SER A 21 -13.94 -10.00 11.89
CA SER A 21 -15.19 -9.30 12.21
C SER A 21 -16.42 -10.20 12.37
N ASN A 22 -16.41 -11.39 11.78
CA ASN A 22 -17.55 -12.31 11.72
C ASN A 22 -18.85 -11.70 11.14
N ASP A 23 -18.75 -10.62 10.38
CA ASP A 23 -19.92 -9.94 9.83
C ASP A 23 -20.46 -10.62 8.54
N ASP A 24 -21.58 -10.11 8.03
CA ASP A 24 -22.09 -10.43 6.70
C ASP A 24 -21.14 -9.99 5.56
N TRP A 25 -21.39 -10.50 4.35
CA TRP A 25 -20.52 -10.25 3.21
C TRP A 25 -20.45 -8.78 2.78
N LYS A 26 -21.53 -8.00 2.97
CA LYS A 26 -21.55 -6.58 2.63
C LYS A 26 -20.58 -5.81 3.52
N ARG A 27 -20.59 -6.09 4.83
CA ARG A 27 -19.63 -5.51 5.78
C ARG A 27 -18.21 -6.00 5.52
N LYS A 28 -18.01 -7.29 5.25
CA LYS A 28 -16.69 -7.84 4.89
C LYS A 28 -16.10 -7.17 3.64
N CYS A 29 -16.88 -7.00 2.58
CA CYS A 29 -16.45 -6.24 1.40
C CYS A 29 -16.09 -4.80 1.75
N SER A 30 -16.86 -4.14 2.61
CA SER A 30 -16.53 -2.78 3.08
C SER A 30 -15.23 -2.72 3.88
N ILE A 31 -14.91 -3.76 4.67
CA ILE A 31 -13.64 -3.86 5.40
C ILE A 31 -12.48 -4.05 4.43
N ILE A 32 -12.61 -4.97 3.48
CA ILE A 32 -11.58 -5.26 2.46
C ILE A 32 -11.32 -4.01 1.61
N PHE A 33 -12.37 -3.33 1.18
CA PHE A 33 -12.27 -2.09 0.43
C PHE A 33 -11.59 -0.97 1.23
N ALA A 34 -11.92 -0.82 2.52
CA ALA A 34 -11.25 0.14 3.39
C ALA A 34 -9.76 -0.15 3.55
N GLY A 35 -9.37 -1.43 3.64
CA GLY A 35 -7.97 -1.83 3.62
C GLY A 35 -7.27 -1.44 2.31
N GLY A 36 -7.89 -1.72 1.17
CA GLY A 36 -7.37 -1.32 -0.14
C GLY A 36 -7.20 0.19 -0.29
N ILE A 37 -8.17 1.00 0.16
CA ILE A 37 -8.01 2.46 0.22
C ILE A 37 -6.83 2.83 1.12
N GLY A 38 -6.73 2.21 2.30
CA GLY A 38 -5.61 2.46 3.22
C GLY A 38 -4.26 2.25 2.57
N GLY A 39 -4.09 1.15 1.82
CA GLY A 39 -2.84 0.85 1.10
C GLY A 39 -2.59 1.71 -0.15
N ALA A 40 -3.63 2.27 -0.76
CA ALA A 40 -3.50 3.13 -1.95
C ALA A 40 -3.29 4.61 -1.62
N LEU A 41 -3.76 5.05 -0.44
CA LEU A 41 -3.86 6.46 -0.11
C LEU A 41 -2.53 7.20 0.02
N PRO A 42 -1.43 6.58 0.51
CA PRO A 42 -0.16 7.28 0.58
C PRO A 42 0.33 7.74 -0.80
N ASP A 43 0.13 6.93 -1.84
CA ASP A 43 0.44 7.24 -3.25
C ASP A 43 -0.61 8.11 -3.97
N ILE A 44 -1.57 8.73 -3.27
CA ILE A 44 -2.64 9.47 -3.95
C ILE A 44 -2.12 10.59 -4.84
N ASP A 45 -0.96 11.15 -4.50
CA ASP A 45 -0.32 12.19 -5.29
C ASP A 45 0.34 11.66 -6.57
N ALA A 46 0.39 10.34 -6.83
CA ALA A 46 0.72 9.77 -8.13
C ALA A 46 -0.25 10.25 -9.22
N ILE A 47 -1.44 10.75 -8.84
CA ILE A 47 -2.34 11.47 -9.75
C ILE A 47 -1.68 12.70 -10.38
N SER A 48 -0.69 13.29 -9.71
CA SER A 48 0.06 14.44 -10.22
C SER A 48 0.92 14.09 -11.43
N LEU A 49 1.26 12.81 -11.62
CA LEU A 49 1.93 12.31 -12.83
C LEU A 49 0.98 12.09 -14.01
N TRP A 50 -0.33 12.27 -13.84
CA TRP A 50 -1.27 12.18 -14.95
C TRP A 50 -0.95 13.26 -16.00
N SER A 51 -0.82 12.86 -17.27
CA SER A 51 -0.44 13.74 -18.39
C SER A 51 -1.25 15.03 -18.57
N ARG A 52 -2.45 15.13 -17.98
CA ARG A 52 -3.27 16.35 -18.02
C ARG A 52 -3.32 17.10 -16.69
N PHE A 53 -2.64 16.63 -15.65
CA PHE A 53 -2.70 17.20 -14.30
C PHE A 53 -2.38 18.70 -14.32
N ASP A 54 -1.24 19.08 -14.89
CA ASP A 54 -0.81 20.49 -14.96
C ASP A 54 -1.81 21.36 -15.73
N SER A 55 -2.29 20.86 -16.87
CA SER A 55 -3.27 21.59 -17.72
C SER A 55 -4.67 21.68 -17.13
N THR A 56 -4.97 20.92 -16.06
CA THR A 56 -6.31 20.84 -15.46
C THR A 56 -6.26 21.27 -14.00
N ILE A 57 -5.90 20.37 -13.10
CA ILE A 57 -5.82 20.59 -11.65
C ILE A 57 -4.76 21.65 -11.35
N GLY A 58 -3.56 21.54 -11.92
CA GLY A 58 -2.48 22.51 -11.73
C GLY A 58 -2.90 23.93 -12.10
N SER A 59 -3.44 24.10 -13.31
CA SER A 59 -3.95 25.40 -13.78
C SER A 59 -5.16 25.90 -13.01
N PHE A 60 -6.08 25.01 -12.59
CA PHE A 60 -7.28 25.40 -11.85
C PHE A 60 -6.95 25.94 -10.45
N PHE A 61 -5.98 25.32 -9.78
CA PHE A 61 -5.51 25.75 -8.45
C PHE A 61 -4.37 26.77 -8.50
N GLY A 62 -3.84 27.09 -9.68
CA GLY A 62 -2.70 28.00 -9.84
C GLY A 62 -1.44 27.49 -9.15
N LEU A 63 -1.16 26.20 -9.22
CA LEU A 63 0.00 25.58 -8.56
C LEU A 63 1.31 26.12 -9.16
N GLU A 64 2.24 26.47 -8.28
CA GLU A 64 3.58 26.95 -8.69
C GLU A 64 4.49 25.81 -9.18
N HIS A 65 4.22 24.58 -8.72
CA HIS A 65 4.98 23.38 -9.07
C HIS A 65 4.19 22.49 -10.03
N THR A 66 4.89 21.91 -11.00
CA THR A 66 4.35 20.89 -11.89
C THR A 66 4.04 19.62 -11.12
N GLY A 67 3.13 18.78 -11.65
CA GLY A 67 2.77 17.52 -11.01
C GLY A 67 3.98 16.60 -10.83
N ARG A 68 4.92 16.59 -11.77
CA ARG A 68 6.18 15.86 -11.63
C ARG A 68 7.04 16.36 -10.46
N GLU A 69 7.11 17.68 -10.27
CA GLU A 69 7.83 18.27 -9.13
C GLU A 69 7.13 17.98 -7.81
N ILE A 70 5.79 17.98 -7.79
CA ILE A 70 5.01 17.62 -6.60
C ILE A 70 5.27 16.18 -6.21
N TYR A 71 5.22 15.25 -7.17
CA TYR A 71 5.47 13.84 -6.93
C TYR A 71 6.90 13.59 -6.47
N ALA A 72 7.91 14.16 -7.13
CA ALA A 72 9.32 13.90 -6.78
C ALA A 72 9.83 14.76 -5.60
N GLY A 73 9.10 15.79 -5.21
CA GLY A 73 9.52 16.77 -4.21
C GLY A 73 9.04 16.43 -2.81
N LYS A 74 9.80 16.77 -1.77
CA LYS A 74 9.45 16.52 -0.36
C LYS A 74 8.50 17.58 0.22
N PHE A 75 7.48 17.98 -0.53
CA PHE A 75 6.50 18.94 -0.05
C PHE A 75 5.63 18.32 1.05
N TRP A 76 5.13 19.11 2.01
CA TRP A 76 4.28 18.57 3.08
C TRP A 76 3.03 17.84 2.54
N TYR A 77 2.56 18.23 1.34
CA TYR A 77 1.42 17.65 0.62
C TYR A 77 1.80 16.63 -0.47
N SER A 78 3.10 16.33 -0.64
CA SER A 78 3.57 15.19 -1.43
C SER A 78 3.44 13.89 -0.63
N HIS A 79 3.52 12.74 -1.29
CA HIS A 79 3.53 11.43 -0.65
C HIS A 79 4.69 11.31 0.34
N HIS A 80 5.83 11.97 0.12
CA HIS A 80 7.02 11.85 0.96
C HIS A 80 6.95 12.44 2.37
N ALA A 81 5.92 13.24 2.67
CA ALA A 81 5.85 13.97 3.93
C ALA A 81 4.66 13.52 4.78
N ALA A 82 3.55 14.25 4.74
CA ALA A 82 2.46 14.01 5.67
C ALA A 82 1.82 12.63 5.46
N LEU A 83 1.63 12.19 4.22
CA LEU A 83 1.03 10.88 3.93
C LEU A 83 1.99 9.70 4.11
N HIS A 84 3.30 9.93 4.26
CA HIS A 84 4.27 8.91 4.69
C HIS A 84 4.50 8.87 6.21
N SER A 85 3.49 9.24 6.99
CA SER A 85 3.51 9.24 8.45
C SER A 85 2.48 8.30 9.07
N ILE A 86 2.83 7.69 10.20
CA ILE A 86 1.89 6.89 11.00
C ILE A 86 0.73 7.72 11.57
N LEU A 87 0.91 9.04 11.70
CA LEU A 87 -0.12 9.95 12.18
C LEU A 87 -1.20 10.21 11.11
N ALA A 88 -0.85 10.13 9.83
CA ALA A 88 -1.74 10.42 8.71
C ALA A 88 -3.03 9.57 8.71
N PRO A 89 -2.97 8.23 8.79
CA PRO A 89 -4.19 7.43 8.78
C PRO A 89 -5.07 7.70 10.01
N LEU A 90 -4.48 8.06 11.16
CA LEU A 90 -5.25 8.45 12.35
C LEU A 90 -6.01 9.74 12.11
N ILE A 91 -5.36 10.77 11.57
CA ILE A 91 -6.00 12.04 11.23
C ILE A 91 -7.12 11.81 10.21
N ILE A 92 -6.88 11.00 9.19
CA ILE A 92 -7.86 10.72 8.13
C ILE A 92 -9.08 9.96 8.68
N ILE A 93 -8.88 9.00 9.58
CA ILE A 93 -9.98 8.32 10.30
C ILE A 93 -10.79 9.34 11.10
N LEU A 94 -10.13 10.23 11.86
CA LEU A 94 -10.80 11.26 12.65
C LEU A 94 -11.59 12.24 11.77
N LEU A 95 -11.02 12.67 10.64
CA LEU A 95 -11.70 13.50 9.65
C LEU A 95 -12.93 12.80 9.07
N ALA A 96 -12.83 11.51 8.73
CA ALA A 96 -13.96 10.73 8.22
C ALA A 96 -15.09 10.62 9.25
N VAL A 97 -14.76 10.40 10.53
CA VAL A 97 -15.74 10.41 11.62
C VAL A 97 -16.38 11.79 11.77
N PHE A 98 -15.59 12.86 11.78
CA PHE A 98 -16.08 14.23 11.90
C PHE A 98 -17.02 14.64 10.74
N ILE A 99 -16.64 14.36 9.49
CA ILE A 99 -17.46 14.62 8.31
C ILE A 99 -18.78 13.83 8.40
N THR A 100 -18.71 12.56 8.84
CA THR A 100 -19.92 11.74 9.01
C THR A 100 -20.86 12.34 10.06
N SER A 101 -20.33 12.86 11.17
CA SER A 101 -21.11 13.56 12.19
C SER A 101 -21.78 14.83 11.65
N ILE A 102 -21.06 15.63 10.84
CA ILE A 102 -21.63 16.80 10.15
C ILE A 102 -22.78 16.40 9.23
N VAL A 103 -22.56 15.41 8.36
CA VAL A 103 -23.56 14.96 7.37
C VAL A 103 -24.81 14.41 8.06
N ARG A 104 -24.64 13.69 9.17
CA ARG A 104 -25.75 13.16 9.98
C ARG A 104 -26.37 14.22 10.90
N LYS A 105 -25.77 15.42 10.99
CA LYS A 105 -26.14 16.48 11.93
C LYS A 105 -26.23 15.99 13.37
N ASN A 106 -25.35 15.05 13.74
CA ASN A 106 -25.37 14.41 15.05
C ASN A 106 -23.96 14.37 15.63
N PHE A 107 -23.78 15.10 16.74
CA PHE A 107 -22.51 15.23 17.46
C PHE A 107 -22.59 14.60 18.86
N GLU A 108 -23.62 13.82 19.15
CA GLU A 108 -23.71 13.12 20.42
C GLU A 108 -22.60 12.07 20.53
N ILE A 109 -21.88 12.07 21.66
CA ILE A 109 -20.73 11.20 21.89
C ILE A 109 -21.14 9.72 21.81
N SER A 110 -22.33 9.37 22.31
CA SER A 110 -22.92 8.03 22.21
C SER A 110 -23.05 7.54 20.77
N GLU A 111 -23.50 8.42 19.88
CA GLU A 111 -23.74 8.12 18.47
C GLU A 111 -22.43 8.02 17.69
N ILE A 112 -21.47 8.91 17.98
CA ILE A 112 -20.11 8.81 17.44
C ILE A 112 -19.46 7.49 17.85
N ARG A 113 -19.57 7.12 19.12
CA ARG A 113 -19.04 5.85 19.63
C ARG A 113 -19.71 4.65 18.97
N SER A 114 -21.04 4.66 18.85
CA SER A 114 -21.80 3.62 18.15
C SER A 114 -21.34 3.46 16.69
N HIS A 115 -21.13 4.59 16.00
CA HIS A 115 -20.60 4.59 14.64
C HIS A 115 -19.18 4.00 14.57
N PHE A 116 -18.32 4.37 15.51
CA PHE A 116 -16.97 3.83 15.61
C PHE A 116 -16.99 2.31 15.85
N ASP A 117 -17.79 1.85 16.82
CA ASP A 117 -17.92 0.42 17.14
C ASP A 117 -18.45 -0.39 15.95
N LEU A 118 -19.37 0.19 15.17
CA LEU A 118 -19.90 -0.41 13.94
C LEU A 118 -18.86 -0.51 12.82
N LYS A 119 -17.92 0.44 12.74
CA LYS A 119 -16.93 0.56 11.65
C LYS A 119 -15.50 0.20 12.07
N LYS A 120 -15.28 -0.22 13.32
CA LYS A 120 -13.96 -0.46 13.90
C LYS A 120 -13.05 -1.33 13.02
N TYR A 121 -13.58 -2.39 12.42
CA TYR A 121 -12.78 -3.27 11.56
C TYR A 121 -12.42 -2.64 10.22
N SER A 122 -13.27 -1.76 9.67
CA SER A 122 -12.92 -0.96 8.49
C SER A 122 -11.84 0.06 8.82
N PHE A 123 -11.91 0.72 9.99
CA PHE A 123 -10.86 1.64 10.44
C PHE A 123 -9.54 0.93 10.72
N LEU A 124 -9.58 -0.25 11.36
CA LEU A 124 -8.40 -1.07 11.56
C LEU A 124 -7.81 -1.55 10.23
N ALA A 125 -8.63 -2.04 9.29
CA ALA A 125 -8.16 -2.43 7.97
C ALA A 125 -7.52 -1.27 7.21
N PHE A 126 -8.15 -0.09 7.23
CA PHE A 126 -7.57 1.12 6.63
C PHE A 126 -6.24 1.49 7.28
N PHE A 127 -6.19 1.57 8.62
CA PHE A 127 -4.98 1.95 9.36
C PHE A 127 -3.83 0.99 9.09
N PHE A 128 -4.06 -0.32 9.19
CA PHE A 128 -3.02 -1.30 8.94
C PHE A 128 -2.68 -1.42 7.45
N GLY A 129 -3.64 -1.27 6.53
CA GLY A 129 -3.35 -1.21 5.11
C GLY A 129 -2.39 -0.06 4.77
N PHE A 130 -2.65 1.11 5.35
CA PHE A 130 -1.78 2.28 5.24
C PHE A 130 -0.40 2.03 5.86
N LEU A 131 -0.35 1.44 7.06
CA LEU A 131 0.92 1.17 7.73
C LEU A 131 1.78 0.16 6.95
N PHE A 132 1.17 -0.88 6.38
CA PHE A 132 1.89 -1.87 5.58
C PHE A 132 2.42 -1.27 4.27
N HIS A 133 1.68 -0.35 3.64
CA HIS A 133 2.24 0.46 2.54
C HIS A 133 3.55 1.12 2.99
N LEU A 134 3.54 1.85 4.11
CA LEU A 134 4.75 2.53 4.59
C LEU A 134 5.92 1.56 4.83
N PHE A 135 5.63 0.33 5.27
CA PHE A 135 6.66 -0.69 5.45
C PHE A 135 7.18 -1.29 4.14
N GLU A 136 6.36 -1.34 3.09
CA GLU A 136 6.77 -1.78 1.76
C GLU A 136 7.70 -0.77 1.07
N ASP A 137 7.57 0.51 1.39
CA ASP A 137 8.46 1.56 0.89
C ASP A 137 9.84 1.54 1.54
N MET A 138 9.95 1.22 2.83
CA MET A 138 11.23 1.21 3.55
C MET A 138 12.37 0.40 2.88
N PRO A 139 12.15 -0.80 2.32
CA PRO A 139 13.19 -1.58 1.65
C PRO A 139 13.58 -1.06 0.26
N THR A 140 12.88 -0.09 -0.32
CA THR A 140 13.25 0.51 -1.62
C THR A 140 14.49 1.41 -1.50
N PRO A 141 15.16 1.83 -2.59
CA PRO A 141 16.38 2.65 -2.53
C PRO A 141 16.18 4.07 -1.95
N GLY A 142 17.13 4.57 -1.17
CA GLY A 142 17.00 5.91 -0.56
C GLY A 142 17.21 7.11 -1.50
N SER A 143 17.83 6.94 -2.67
CA SER A 143 18.31 8.03 -3.53
C SER A 143 17.25 9.04 -3.99
N VAL A 144 16.05 8.57 -4.31
CA VAL A 144 15.02 9.44 -4.90
C VAL A 144 14.21 10.15 -3.81
N TRP A 145 14.03 9.52 -2.64
CA TRP A 145 13.05 10.00 -1.64
C TRP A 145 13.56 10.00 -0.20
N GLY A 146 14.71 9.40 0.07
CA GLY A 146 15.38 9.35 1.38
C GLY A 146 14.74 8.41 2.40
N GLY A 147 13.76 7.60 2.01
CA GLY A 147 12.98 6.73 2.88
C GLY A 147 11.58 7.28 3.18
N VAL A 148 11.01 6.88 4.32
CA VAL A 148 9.65 7.18 4.77
C VAL A 148 9.71 8.11 5.99
N ASN A 149 8.99 9.24 5.95
CA ASN A 149 8.90 10.16 7.08
C ASN A 149 7.88 9.68 8.14
N LEU A 150 8.16 8.52 8.73
CA LEU A 150 7.23 7.80 9.60
C LEU A 150 6.70 8.67 10.76
N PHE A 151 7.50 9.62 11.23
CA PHE A 151 7.21 10.51 12.35
C PHE A 151 7.11 11.99 11.94
N PHE A 152 6.58 12.30 10.74
CA PHE A 152 6.28 13.67 10.33
C PHE A 152 5.57 14.47 11.46
N PRO A 153 5.94 15.74 11.74
CA PRO A 153 6.81 16.63 10.95
C PRO A 153 8.31 16.54 11.28
N SER A 154 8.79 15.42 11.82
CA SER A 154 10.23 15.17 11.94
C SER A 154 10.95 15.34 10.59
N SER A 155 12.20 15.78 10.63
CA SER A 155 13.09 15.79 9.46
C SER A 155 13.77 14.43 9.21
N GLU A 156 13.61 13.48 10.13
CA GLU A 156 14.23 12.16 10.05
C GLU A 156 13.39 11.19 9.19
N TYR A 157 14.02 10.61 8.18
CA TYR A 157 13.43 9.60 7.31
C TYR A 157 13.97 8.22 7.68
N ILE A 158 13.11 7.21 7.63
CA ILE A 158 13.43 5.82 8.00
C ILE A 158 13.22 4.94 6.76
N GLY A 159 14.15 4.04 6.48
CA GLY A 159 14.08 3.19 5.29
C GLY A 159 15.07 3.65 4.23
N GLY A 160 14.72 3.47 2.96
CA GLY A 160 15.65 3.71 1.86
C GLY A 160 16.74 2.66 1.79
N TYR A 161 16.48 1.44 2.27
CA TYR A 161 17.50 0.41 2.49
C TYR A 161 18.06 -0.23 1.21
N GLY A 162 17.43 0.02 0.05
CA GLY A 162 17.87 -0.54 -1.24
C GLY A 162 17.87 -2.06 -1.29
N LYS A 163 17.03 -2.74 -0.51
CA LYS A 163 16.92 -4.21 -0.50
C LYS A 163 16.18 -4.74 -1.71
N ILE A 164 15.23 -3.97 -2.23
CA ILE A 164 14.50 -4.30 -3.47
C ILE A 164 14.53 -3.11 -4.40
N TRP A 165 14.22 -3.35 -5.67
CA TRP A 165 14.06 -2.27 -6.64
C TRP A 165 12.66 -1.64 -6.55
N TRP A 166 12.49 -0.46 -7.14
CA TRP A 166 11.21 0.27 -7.23
C TRP A 166 10.11 -0.49 -7.96
N TRP A 167 10.49 -1.38 -8.86
CA TRP A 167 9.55 -2.05 -9.74
C TRP A 167 9.99 -3.45 -10.10
N ASN A 168 9.06 -4.16 -10.73
CA ASN A 168 9.20 -5.53 -11.18
C ASN A 168 9.36 -6.55 -10.04
N ASN A 169 8.95 -6.25 -8.80
CA ASN A 169 8.93 -7.19 -7.68
C ASN A 169 7.77 -8.20 -7.81
N TYR A 170 7.79 -9.01 -8.87
CA TYR A 170 6.70 -9.90 -9.25
C TYR A 170 6.47 -11.04 -8.24
N ASP A 171 7.52 -11.58 -7.64
CA ASP A 171 7.42 -12.57 -6.57
C ASP A 171 6.69 -12.03 -5.33
N LEU A 172 7.03 -10.81 -4.89
CA LEU A 172 6.37 -10.12 -3.78
C LEU A 172 4.90 -9.87 -4.09
N PHE A 173 4.59 -9.39 -5.29
CA PHE A 173 3.23 -9.24 -5.78
C PHE A 173 2.45 -10.57 -5.74
N LEU A 174 3.06 -11.67 -6.19
CA LEU A 174 2.42 -12.98 -6.18
C LEU A 174 2.18 -13.49 -4.75
N ILE A 175 3.07 -13.22 -3.80
CA ILE A 175 2.86 -13.52 -2.37
C ILE A 175 1.62 -12.79 -1.86
N ILE A 176 1.50 -11.48 -2.14
CA ILE A 176 0.34 -10.67 -1.75
C ILE A 176 -0.95 -11.27 -2.34
N VAL A 177 -0.96 -11.56 -3.65
CA VAL A 177 -2.12 -12.17 -4.34
C VAL A 177 -2.48 -13.53 -3.73
N CYS A 178 -1.49 -14.36 -3.42
CA CYS A 178 -1.72 -15.65 -2.76
C CYS A 178 -2.40 -15.48 -1.39
N VAL A 179 -1.92 -14.53 -0.57
CA VAL A 179 -2.53 -14.22 0.74
C VAL A 179 -3.99 -13.79 0.57
N ILE A 180 -4.27 -12.91 -0.40
CA ILE A 180 -5.65 -12.47 -0.69
C ILE A 180 -6.53 -13.65 -1.08
N VAL A 181 -6.11 -14.46 -2.07
CA VAL A 181 -6.91 -15.58 -2.59
C VAL A 181 -7.19 -16.61 -1.49
N LEU A 182 -6.18 -16.96 -0.69
CA LEU A 182 -6.34 -17.91 0.41
C LEU A 182 -7.27 -17.35 1.50
N ASN A 183 -7.10 -16.08 1.90
CA ASN A 183 -7.97 -15.47 2.91
C ASN A 183 -9.41 -15.27 2.43
N LEU A 184 -9.63 -14.92 1.16
CA LEU A 184 -10.96 -14.87 0.58
C LEU A 184 -11.61 -16.26 0.61
N THR A 185 -10.86 -17.29 0.23
CA THR A 185 -11.32 -18.69 0.28
C THR A 185 -11.73 -19.08 1.70
N ILE A 186 -10.90 -18.80 2.71
CA ILE A 186 -11.22 -19.05 4.13
C ILE A 186 -12.52 -18.33 4.54
N ASN A 187 -12.68 -17.08 4.11
CA ASN A 187 -13.87 -16.29 4.39
C ASN A 187 -15.15 -16.83 3.72
N PHE A 188 -15.04 -17.42 2.52
CA PHE A 188 -16.17 -18.00 1.77
C PHE A 188 -16.62 -19.37 2.32
N VAL A 189 -15.73 -20.15 2.94
CA VAL A 189 -16.09 -21.48 3.45
C VAL A 189 -17.07 -21.35 4.62
N GLN A 190 -18.35 -21.64 4.41
CA GLN A 190 -19.38 -21.47 5.45
C GLN A 190 -19.24 -22.47 6.61
N LYS A 191 -18.74 -23.68 6.35
CA LYS A 191 -18.75 -24.82 7.29
C LYS A 191 -17.85 -24.67 8.51
N PHE A 192 -16.82 -23.83 8.45
CA PHE A 192 -15.88 -23.68 9.56
C PHE A 192 -16.41 -22.75 10.65
N SER A 193 -16.04 -23.03 11.90
CA SER A 193 -16.32 -22.11 13.01
C SER A 193 -15.54 -20.81 12.82
N HIS A 194 -16.09 -19.70 13.34
CA HIS A 194 -15.45 -18.39 13.26
C HIS A 194 -14.01 -18.39 13.82
N LYS A 195 -13.78 -19.04 14.96
CA LYS A 195 -12.45 -19.16 15.57
C LYS A 195 -11.44 -19.83 14.65
N ILE A 196 -11.83 -20.89 13.94
CA ILE A 196 -10.95 -21.59 12.99
C ILE A 196 -10.65 -20.69 11.79
N LYS A 197 -11.66 -19.99 11.23
CA LYS A 197 -11.45 -19.05 10.12
C LYS A 197 -10.49 -17.93 10.49
N MET A 198 -10.70 -17.33 11.66
CA MET A 198 -9.85 -16.27 12.19
C MET A 198 -8.41 -16.75 12.35
N GLY A 199 -8.21 -17.90 13.02
CA GLY A 199 -6.90 -18.50 13.21
C GLY A 199 -6.21 -18.79 11.88
N ALA A 200 -6.89 -19.48 10.96
CA ALA A 200 -6.36 -19.80 9.63
C ALA A 200 -6.00 -18.54 8.84
N SER A 201 -6.83 -17.49 8.89
CA SER A 201 -6.60 -16.26 8.15
C SER A 201 -5.38 -15.49 8.67
N ILE A 202 -5.23 -15.40 9.99
CA ILE A 202 -4.04 -14.81 10.63
C ILE A 202 -2.80 -15.64 10.29
N SER A 203 -2.88 -16.98 10.35
CA SER A 203 -1.76 -17.85 9.99
C SER A 203 -1.32 -17.67 8.54
N VAL A 204 -2.26 -17.62 7.59
CA VAL A 204 -1.95 -17.35 6.17
C VAL A 204 -1.25 -16.00 6.01
N PHE A 205 -1.76 -14.96 6.67
CA PHE A 205 -1.15 -13.64 6.61
C PHE A 205 0.27 -13.61 7.21
N VAL A 206 0.48 -14.22 8.38
CA VAL A 206 1.81 -14.28 9.04
C VAL A 206 2.82 -15.08 8.21
N LEU A 207 2.41 -16.20 7.62
CA LEU A 207 3.27 -16.99 6.74
C LEU A 207 3.62 -16.20 5.46
N GLY A 208 2.63 -15.57 4.84
CA GLY A 208 2.84 -14.70 3.67
C GLY A 208 3.78 -13.54 4.00
N PHE A 209 3.56 -12.85 5.11
CA PHE A 209 4.41 -11.75 5.58
C PHE A 209 5.84 -12.20 5.86
N SER A 210 6.02 -13.37 6.50
CA SER A 210 7.34 -13.92 6.78
C SER A 210 8.08 -14.29 5.48
N LEU A 211 7.38 -14.87 4.50
CA LEU A 211 7.94 -15.15 3.19
C LEU A 211 8.29 -13.87 2.42
N PHE A 212 7.44 -12.84 2.51
CA PHE A 212 7.66 -11.53 1.91
C PHE A 212 8.94 -10.88 2.47
N LEU A 213 9.08 -10.84 3.80
CA LEU A 213 10.29 -10.34 4.47
C LEU A 213 11.52 -11.17 4.11
N PHE A 214 11.39 -12.49 4.03
CA PHE A 214 12.48 -13.37 3.61
C PHE A 214 12.95 -13.02 2.20
N GLN A 215 12.03 -12.86 1.24
CA GLN A 215 12.36 -12.49 -0.14
C GLN A 215 13.08 -11.13 -0.23
N ILE A 216 12.62 -10.13 0.52
CA ILE A 216 13.28 -8.81 0.61
C ILE A 216 14.70 -8.94 1.14
N ASN A 217 14.90 -9.69 2.24
CA ASN A 217 16.18 -9.72 2.94
C ASN A 217 17.20 -10.70 2.35
N THR A 218 16.80 -11.52 1.37
CA THR A 218 17.67 -12.49 0.69
C THR A 218 18.03 -12.11 -0.73
N ARG A 219 17.65 -10.90 -1.18
CA ARG A 219 18.11 -10.37 -2.46
C ARG A 219 19.65 -10.32 -2.51
N PRO A 220 20.28 -10.77 -3.60
CA PRO A 220 21.74 -10.83 -3.69
C PRO A 220 22.39 -9.47 -4.00
N ILE A 221 21.59 -8.45 -4.31
CA ILE A 221 22.05 -7.15 -4.82
C ILE A 221 21.53 -6.05 -3.90
N ASP A 222 22.41 -5.10 -3.59
CA ASP A 222 22.05 -3.84 -2.96
C ASP A 222 21.72 -2.82 -4.06
N PHE A 223 20.47 -2.39 -4.07
CA PHE A 223 19.93 -1.39 -4.98
C PHE A 223 20.10 0.04 -4.46
N SER A 224 20.82 0.25 -3.35
CA SER A 224 21.15 1.59 -2.87
C SER A 224 22.03 2.33 -3.87
N TYR A 225 21.62 3.53 -4.26
CA TYR A 225 22.43 4.46 -5.06
C TYR A 225 22.35 5.87 -4.48
N SER A 226 23.28 6.73 -4.88
CA SER A 226 23.24 8.17 -4.63
C SER A 226 23.10 8.91 -5.97
N ASP A 227 22.40 10.05 -5.95
CA ASP A 227 22.15 10.93 -7.11
C ASP A 227 21.31 10.34 -8.27
N HIS A 228 21.10 11.10 -9.34
CA HIS A 228 20.54 10.60 -10.60
C HIS A 228 21.59 9.70 -11.29
N THR A 229 21.53 8.40 -11.03
CA THR A 229 22.57 7.47 -11.49
C THR A 229 22.43 7.12 -12.97
N PRO A 230 23.54 7.09 -13.74
CA PRO A 230 23.60 6.47 -15.08
C PRO A 230 23.29 4.96 -15.11
N ASN A 231 23.16 4.32 -13.94
CA ASN A 231 23.03 2.87 -13.78
C ASN A 231 21.58 2.39 -13.57
N PHE A 232 20.60 3.27 -13.77
CA PHE A 232 19.19 2.93 -13.58
C PHE A 232 18.77 1.69 -14.41
N ASP A 233 19.09 1.70 -15.70
CA ASP A 233 18.80 0.58 -16.62
C ASP A 233 19.49 -0.70 -16.17
N ASN A 234 20.68 -0.59 -15.56
CA ASN A 234 21.41 -1.73 -15.03
C ASN A 234 20.72 -2.33 -13.80
N TYR A 235 20.27 -1.51 -12.85
CA TYR A 235 19.51 -2.00 -11.69
C TYR A 235 18.16 -2.59 -12.09
N GLU A 236 17.47 -1.98 -13.05
CA GLU A 236 16.24 -2.56 -13.58
C GLU A 236 16.49 -3.92 -14.25
N ALA A 237 17.54 -4.04 -15.07
CA ALA A 237 17.91 -5.29 -15.72
C ALA A 237 18.27 -6.38 -14.68
N GLN A 238 19.02 -6.01 -13.64
CA GLN A 238 19.37 -6.90 -12.54
C GLN A 238 18.14 -7.34 -11.75
N SER A 239 17.22 -6.42 -11.43
CA SER A 239 15.95 -6.74 -10.79
C SER A 239 15.16 -7.75 -11.63
N LYS A 240 15.00 -7.51 -12.93
CA LYS A 240 14.34 -8.44 -13.85
C LYS A 240 15.03 -9.81 -13.90
N LEU A 241 16.36 -9.86 -13.88
CA LEU A 241 17.11 -11.11 -13.86
C LEU A 241 16.84 -11.91 -12.58
N ILE A 242 16.93 -11.27 -11.41
CA ILE A 242 16.60 -11.89 -10.12
C ILE A 242 15.18 -12.46 -10.13
N GLN A 243 14.23 -11.72 -10.68
CA GLN A 243 12.83 -12.14 -10.78
C GLN A 243 12.67 -13.35 -11.70
N LYS A 244 13.39 -13.38 -12.82
CA LYS A 244 13.43 -14.53 -13.72
C LYS A 244 14.04 -15.76 -13.04
N GLU A 245 15.07 -15.59 -12.21
CA GLU A 245 15.68 -16.68 -11.44
C GLU A 245 14.73 -17.25 -10.38
N ILE A 246 14.01 -16.39 -9.65
CA ILE A 246 13.08 -16.80 -8.58
C ILE A 246 11.84 -17.48 -9.15
N LEU A 247 11.23 -16.90 -10.18
CA LEU A 247 9.95 -17.34 -10.72
C LEU A 247 10.10 -18.44 -11.79
N GLY A 248 11.29 -18.56 -12.37
CA GLY A 248 11.50 -19.30 -13.59
C GLY A 248 10.91 -18.58 -14.82
N GLU A 249 11.30 -19.05 -16.00
CA GLU A 249 11.02 -18.37 -17.28
C GLU A 249 9.52 -18.21 -17.55
N THR A 250 8.72 -19.26 -17.34
CA THR A 250 7.29 -19.23 -17.68
C THR A 250 6.50 -18.22 -16.85
N VAL A 251 6.68 -18.22 -15.53
CA VAL A 251 5.93 -17.33 -14.63
C VAL A 251 6.42 -15.89 -14.79
N PHE A 252 7.73 -15.69 -14.93
CA PHE A 252 8.31 -14.38 -15.22
C PHE A 252 7.73 -13.78 -16.51
N ASP A 253 7.71 -14.52 -17.61
CA ASP A 253 7.17 -14.05 -18.89
C ASP A 253 5.68 -13.68 -18.81
N ILE A 254 4.89 -14.45 -18.05
CA ILE A 254 3.49 -14.12 -17.79
C ILE A 254 3.40 -12.79 -17.04
N MET A 255 4.18 -12.62 -15.98
CA MET A 255 4.17 -11.40 -15.16
C MET A 255 4.61 -10.18 -15.95
N THR A 256 5.69 -10.26 -16.74
CA THR A 256 6.12 -9.17 -17.62
C THR A 256 5.08 -8.83 -18.68
N LYS A 257 4.37 -9.82 -19.24
CA LYS A 257 3.25 -9.55 -20.17
C LYS A 257 2.07 -8.87 -19.50
N ILE A 258 1.79 -9.18 -18.23
CA ILE A 258 0.73 -8.51 -17.46
C ILE A 258 1.17 -7.06 -17.18
N ASP A 259 2.38 -6.86 -16.69
CA ASP A 259 2.94 -5.55 -16.35
C ASP A 259 2.98 -4.62 -17.57
N GLY A 260 3.49 -5.11 -18.71
CA GLY A 260 3.54 -4.34 -19.96
C GLY A 260 2.17 -4.02 -20.59
N LYS A 261 1.06 -4.57 -20.07
CA LYS A 261 -0.31 -4.22 -20.48
C LYS A 261 -0.94 -3.14 -19.60
N ILE A 262 -0.33 -2.80 -18.47
CA ILE A 262 -0.84 -1.75 -17.58
C ILE A 262 -0.53 -0.41 -18.26
N PRO A 263 -1.55 0.41 -18.63
CA PRO A 263 -1.36 1.65 -19.37
C PRO A 263 -0.93 2.80 -18.44
N LEU A 264 0.03 2.53 -17.56
CA LEU A 264 0.62 3.51 -16.64
C LEU A 264 2.09 3.65 -17.03
N ASN A 265 2.37 4.63 -17.90
CA ASN A 265 3.73 5.05 -18.18
C ASN A 265 4.05 6.17 -17.19
N PHE A 266 4.93 5.88 -16.24
CA PHE A 266 5.53 6.87 -15.34
C PHE A 266 6.87 7.33 -15.91
#